data_AF-A0A349VM37-F1
#
_entry.id   AF-A0A349VM37-F1
#
_cell.length_a   1.000
_cell.length_b   1.000
_cell.length_c   1.000
_cell.angle_alpha   90.00
_cell.angle_beta   90.00
_cell.angle_gamma   90.00
#
_symmetry.space_group_name_H-M   'P 1'
#
loop_
_entity.id
_entity.type
_entity.pdbx_description
1 polymer ?
#
loop_
_entity_poly.entity_id
_entity_poly.type
_entity_poly.pdbx_seq_one_letter_code
_entity_poly.pdbx_strand_id
1 'polypeptide(L)' 'KGAFTGATDKKAGKFELADNGTLFLDEIGEMSPTIQAKFLRVL' A
#
# COMPACT_ATOMS: atom_id res chain seq x y z
N LYS A 1 -2.25 9.22 15.14
CA LYS A 1 -2.85 10.57 15.11
C LYS A 1 -1.99 11.44 14.21
N GLY A 2 -2.22 11.39 12.90
CA GLY A 2 -1.47 12.17 11.91
C GLY A 2 -2.37 13.27 11.35
N ALA A 3 -1.90 14.52 11.40
CA ALA A 3 -2.68 15.72 11.13
C ALA A 3 -3.10 15.93 9.66
N PHE A 4 -3.02 14.91 8.80
CA PHE A 4 -3.18 15.04 7.35
C PHE A 4 -4.17 14.07 6.70
N THR A 5 -4.82 13.18 7.45
CA THR A 5 -5.73 12.18 6.86
C THR A 5 -7.09 12.05 7.54
N GLY A 6 -7.41 12.90 8.53
CA GLY A 6 -8.68 12.80 9.27
C GLY A 6 -8.92 11.44 9.96
N ALA A 7 -7.89 10.58 10.01
CA ALA A 7 -8.01 9.23 10.53
C ALA A 7 -7.96 9.27 12.07
N THR A 8 -9.12 9.07 12.68
CA THR A 8 -9.31 8.93 14.13
C THR A 8 -8.55 7.72 14.67
N ASP A 9 -8.50 6.64 13.88
CA ASP A 9 -7.79 5.40 14.18
C ASP A 9 -6.70 5.10 13.15
N LYS A 10 -5.54 4.62 13.62
CA LYS A 10 -4.50 4.09 12.74
C LYS A 10 -4.95 2.73 12.22
N LYS A 11 -5.41 2.65 10.97
CA LYS A 11 -5.52 1.36 10.28
C LYS A 11 -4.14 0.97 9.75
N ALA A 12 -3.65 -0.18 10.16
CA ALA A 12 -2.41 -0.73 9.63
C ALA A 12 -2.53 -0.88 8.11
N GLY A 13 -1.53 -0.41 7.37
CA GLY A 13 -1.50 -0.53 5.92
C GLY A 13 -1.38 -2.00 5.50
N LYS A 14 -1.88 -2.37 4.31
CA LYS A 14 -1.70 -3.75 3.78
C LYS A 14 -0.23 -4.17 3.69
N PHE A 15 0.68 -3.21 3.51
CA PHE A 15 2.13 -3.42 3.56
C PHE A 15 2.64 -3.72 4.98
N GLU A 16 2.10 -3.05 6.00
CA GLU A 16 2.46 -3.30 7.40
C GLU A 16 1.91 -4.66 7.87
N LEU A 17 0.76 -5.09 7.35
CA LEU A 17 0.20 -6.42 7.61
C LEU A 17 1.00 -7.54 6.91
N ALA A 18 1.69 -7.22 5.82
CA ALA A 18 2.52 -8.15 5.07
C ALA A 18 4.02 -7.99 5.40
N ASP A 19 4.36 -7.32 6.51
CA ASP A 19 5.74 -7.17 6.94
C ASP A 19 6.35 -8.54 7.27
N ASN A 20 7.49 -8.87 6.64
CA ASN A 20 8.09 -10.23 6.55
C ASN A 20 7.23 -11.31 5.87
N GLY A 21 6.14 -10.94 5.20
CA GLY A 21 5.31 -11.82 4.39
C GLY A 21 5.60 -11.69 2.89
N THR A 22 4.68 -12.20 2.08
CA THR A 22 4.70 -12.02 0.62
C THR A 22 3.39 -11.37 0.20
N LEU A 23 3.48 -10.30 -0.59
CA LEU A 23 2.30 -9.61 -1.13
C LEU A 23 2.03 -10.09 -2.55
N PHE A 24 0.93 -10.82 -2.74
CA PHE A 24 0.45 -11.18 -4.08
C PHE A 24 -0.40 -10.04 -4.63
N LEU A 25 -0.08 -9.58 -5.84
CA LEU A 25 -0.81 -8.54 -6.55
C LEU A 25 -1.48 -9.17 -7.78
N ASP A 26 -2.80 -9.27 -7.74
CA ASP A 26 -3.59 -9.70 -8.90
C ASP A 26 -3.90 -8.50 -9.81
N GLU A 27 -4.06 -8.76 -11.11
CA GLU A 27 -4.43 -7.76 -12.13
C GLU A 27 -3.57 -6.47 -12.13
N ILE A 28 -2.27 -6.56 -11.84
CA ILE A 28 -1.39 -5.37 -11.73
C ILE A 28 -1.40 -4.47 -12.98
N GLY A 29 -1.69 -5.04 -14.17
CA GLY A 29 -1.81 -4.30 -15.43
C GLY A 29 -3.02 -3.37 -15.51
N GLU A 30 -4.09 -3.64 -14.78
CA GLU A 30 -5.30 -2.80 -14.72
C GLU A 30 -5.18 -1.66 -13.70
N MET A 31 -4.12 -1.66 -12.88
CA MET A 31 -3.87 -0.60 -11.90
C MET A 31 -3.46 0.70 -12.58
N SER A 32 -3.77 1.84 -11.93
CA SER A 32 -3.32 3.13 -12.44
C SER A 32 -1.78 3.20 -12.52
N PRO A 33 -1.20 3.87 -13.53
CA PRO A 33 0.25 4.00 -13.67
C PRO A 33 0.92 4.61 -12.42
N THR A 34 0.20 5.48 -11.72
CA THR A 34 0.68 6.12 -10.47
C THR A 34 0.80 5.13 -9.31
N ILE A 35 -0.06 4.11 -9.25
CA ILE A 35 0.03 3.04 -8.25
C ILE A 35 1.14 2.04 -8.65
N GLN A 36 1.23 1.68 -9.93
CA GLN A 36 2.31 0.82 -10.44
C GLN A 36 3.70 1.39 -10.12
N ALA A 37 3.90 2.69 -10.36
CA ALA A 37 5.16 3.37 -10.05
C ALA A 37 5.51 3.38 -8.55
N LYS A 38 4.51 3.31 -7.66
CA LYS A 38 4.74 3.21 -6.21
C LYS A 38 5.20 1.81 -5.80
N PHE A 39 4.65 0.76 -6.42
CA PHE A 39 5.10 -0.61 -6.18
C PHE A 39 6.57 -0.82 -6.61
N LEU A 40 6.99 -0.25 -7.74
CA LEU A 40 8.39 -0.27 -8.19
C LEU A 40 9.40 0.36 -7.22
N ARG A 41 8.95 1.22 -6.29
CA ARG A 41 9.82 1.82 -5.26
C ARG A 41 9.97 0.99 -4.00
N VAL A 42 9.11 -0.02 -3.83
CA VAL A 42 9.03 -0.86 -2.62
C VAL A 42 9.59 -2.26 -2.88
N LEU A 43 9.63 -2.69 -4.14
CA LEU A 43 10.44 -3.83 -4.60
C LEU A 43 11.93 -3.49 -4.60
#